data_AF-A0A961W977-F1
#
_entry.id   AF-A0A961W977-F1
#
_cell.length_a   1.000
_cell.length_b   1.000
_cell.length_c   1.000
_cell.angle_alpha   90.00
_cell.angle_beta   90.00
_cell.angle_gamma   90.00
#
_symmetry.space_group_name_H-M   'P 1'
#
loop_
_entity.id
_entity.type
_entity.pdbx_description
1 polymer ?
#
loop_
_entity_poly.entity_id
_entity_poly.type
_entity_poly.pdbx_seq_one_letter_code
_entity_poly.pdbx_strand_id
1 'polypeptide(L)'
;MDTARLPVINLDRFWQRHLALAAIGGTAAGGVHRLALSAEDIAAHRLIADWALARGFGLALDDMGNMFIRRGGSDPSLPPVASGSHTDTQPFGGAFDGALGVLCAFETLEALEDANITTRHPVECAIWNNEEGARFVPGLSGSGAYVGVYGLDTMLDCTDDEGVSMRACVAALKAAIPEASHRALGTPFAAFIEAHIEQGVILEGAGLPIGVVTGMQGNRRFEVTVTGENAHSGTTPRSRRKDAFVAATDMAVALRDVFWDDEDVARFTIGRFEVSPG
;
A
#
# COMPACT_ATOMS: atom_id res chain seq x y z
N MET A 1 20.72 -6.13 28.43
CA MET A 1 19.57 -6.95 28.02
C MET A 1 20.07 -8.37 27.87
N ASP A 2 19.43 -9.33 28.52
CA ASP A 2 19.73 -10.76 28.34
C ASP A 2 19.22 -11.18 26.96
N THR A 3 20.14 -11.38 26.01
CA THR A 3 19.82 -11.75 24.63
C THR A 3 19.29 -13.18 24.51
N ALA A 4 19.29 -13.96 25.60
CA ALA A 4 18.78 -15.34 25.63
C ALA A 4 17.24 -15.46 25.56
N ARG A 5 16.51 -14.32 25.50
CA ARG A 5 15.04 -14.28 25.44
C ARG A 5 14.49 -13.39 24.32
N LEU A 6 15.26 -13.14 23.27
CA LEU A 6 14.70 -12.50 22.09
C LEU A 6 13.83 -13.52 21.34
N PRO A 7 12.59 -13.17 20.94
CA PRO A 7 11.80 -14.03 20.09
C PRO A 7 12.56 -14.27 18.78
N VAL A 8 12.61 -15.52 18.34
CA VAL A 8 13.27 -15.89 17.09
C VAL A 8 12.21 -16.06 16.01
N ILE A 9 12.42 -15.40 14.88
CA ILE A 9 11.56 -15.51 13.69
C ILE A 9 11.70 -16.92 13.11
N ASN A 10 10.57 -17.58 12.81
CA ASN A 10 10.56 -18.85 12.11
C ASN A 10 10.57 -18.60 10.59
N LEU A 11 11.76 -18.64 9.98
CA LEU A 11 11.94 -18.35 8.55
C LEU A 11 11.17 -19.33 7.64
N ASP A 12 11.09 -20.61 8.00
CA ASP A 12 10.38 -21.60 7.18
C ASP A 12 8.88 -21.31 7.16
N ARG A 13 8.29 -21.02 8.34
CA ARG A 13 6.88 -20.63 8.44
C ARG A 13 6.61 -19.32 7.70
N PHE A 14 7.47 -18.33 7.88
CA PHE A 14 7.38 -17.04 7.19
C PHE A 14 7.37 -17.25 5.67
N TRP A 15 8.33 -18.04 5.15
CA TRP A 15 8.44 -18.30 3.72
C TRP A 15 7.25 -19.10 3.18
N GLN A 16 6.78 -20.11 3.91
CA GLN A 16 5.58 -20.87 3.53
C GLN A 16 4.35 -19.97 3.43
N ARG A 17 4.16 -19.04 4.37
CA ARG A 17 3.07 -18.06 4.29
C ARG A 17 3.23 -17.08 3.16
N HIS A 18 4.44 -16.62 2.90
CA HIS A 18 4.71 -15.78 1.74
C HIS A 18 4.30 -16.47 0.44
N LEU A 19 4.68 -17.73 0.25
CA LEU A 19 4.26 -18.51 -0.92
C LEU A 19 2.74 -18.75 -0.96
N ALA A 20 2.11 -19.05 0.17
CA ALA A 20 0.67 -19.25 0.24
C ALA A 20 -0.12 -17.97 -0.11
N LEU A 21 0.35 -16.82 0.39
CA LEU A 21 -0.24 -15.52 0.09
C LEU A 21 0.01 -15.13 -1.37
N ALA A 22 1.23 -15.33 -1.90
CA ALA A 22 1.57 -15.04 -3.28
C ALA A 22 0.80 -15.90 -4.31
N ALA A 23 0.39 -17.11 -3.92
CA ALA A 23 -0.46 -17.97 -4.76
C ALA A 23 -1.85 -17.36 -5.01
N ILE A 24 -2.36 -16.53 -4.09
CA ILE A 24 -3.64 -15.84 -4.25
C ILE A 24 -3.45 -14.63 -5.15
N GLY A 25 -3.94 -14.73 -6.40
CA GLY A 25 -3.66 -13.75 -7.45
C GLY A 25 -2.34 -14.01 -8.19
N GLY A 26 -1.69 -15.16 -7.98
CA GLY A 26 -0.45 -15.52 -8.66
C GLY A 26 -0.62 -15.56 -10.18
N THR A 27 0.31 -14.95 -10.91
CA THR A 27 0.30 -14.85 -12.37
C THR A 27 1.31 -15.80 -13.03
N ALA A 28 1.09 -16.14 -14.31
CA ALA A 28 2.03 -16.97 -15.06
C ALA A 28 3.44 -16.35 -15.20
N ALA A 29 3.55 -15.01 -15.06
CA ALA A 29 4.81 -14.28 -15.11
C ALA A 29 5.57 -14.28 -13.76
N GLY A 30 5.02 -14.93 -12.72
CA GLY A 30 5.62 -14.98 -11.38
C GLY A 30 5.32 -13.76 -10.50
N GLY A 31 4.49 -12.82 -10.97
CA GLY A 31 3.97 -11.71 -10.17
C GLY A 31 2.62 -12.04 -9.52
N VAL A 32 2.00 -11.04 -8.89
CA VAL A 32 0.70 -11.13 -8.23
C VAL A 32 -0.22 -10.04 -8.79
N HIS A 33 -1.43 -10.46 -9.18
CA HIS A 33 -2.56 -9.60 -9.54
C HIS A 33 -3.63 -9.78 -8.47
N ARG A 34 -3.60 -8.91 -7.47
CA ARG A 34 -4.56 -8.93 -6.36
C ARG A 34 -4.98 -7.51 -6.04
N LEU A 35 -5.93 -6.99 -6.82
CA LEU A 35 -6.45 -5.63 -6.64
C LEU A 35 -7.23 -5.51 -5.33
N ALA A 36 -7.22 -4.33 -4.71
CA ALA A 36 -7.90 -4.08 -3.45
C ALA A 36 -9.37 -4.54 -3.46
N LEU A 37 -9.77 -5.28 -2.43
CA LEU A 37 -11.11 -5.84 -2.24
C LEU A 37 -11.66 -6.64 -3.43
N SER A 38 -10.78 -7.15 -4.30
CA SER A 38 -11.13 -8.19 -5.28
C SER A 38 -11.47 -9.49 -4.56
N ALA A 39 -11.98 -10.49 -5.28
CA ALA A 39 -12.20 -11.81 -4.71
C ALA A 39 -10.87 -12.40 -4.17
N GLU A 40 -9.76 -12.15 -4.86
CA GLU A 40 -8.41 -12.53 -4.48
C GLU A 40 -7.95 -11.82 -3.21
N ASP A 41 -8.17 -10.50 -3.09
CA ASP A 41 -7.78 -9.76 -1.88
C ASP A 41 -8.63 -10.14 -0.66
N ILE A 42 -9.93 -10.36 -0.86
CA ILE A 42 -10.81 -10.89 0.19
C ILE A 42 -10.37 -12.30 0.62
N ALA A 43 -9.96 -13.15 -0.34
CA ALA A 43 -9.42 -14.47 -0.04
C ALA A 43 -8.08 -14.39 0.73
N ALA A 44 -7.23 -13.42 0.41
CA ALA A 44 -5.99 -13.16 1.15
C ALA A 44 -6.27 -12.71 2.59
N HIS A 45 -7.22 -11.78 2.80
CA HIS A 45 -7.66 -11.37 4.12
C HIS A 45 -8.24 -12.55 4.92
N ARG A 46 -9.08 -13.39 4.29
CA ARG A 46 -9.62 -14.61 4.91
C ARG A 46 -8.51 -15.58 5.31
N LEU A 47 -7.54 -15.84 4.44
CA LEU A 47 -6.41 -16.73 4.73
C LEU A 47 -5.62 -16.25 5.95
N ILE A 48 -5.33 -14.96 6.03
CA ILE A 48 -4.61 -14.37 7.17
C ILE A 48 -5.48 -14.42 8.44
N ALA A 49 -6.78 -14.18 8.32
CA ALA A 49 -7.74 -14.34 9.43
C ALA A 49 -7.77 -15.78 9.96
N ASP A 50 -7.73 -16.78 9.07
CA ASP A 50 -7.65 -18.20 9.47
C ASP A 50 -6.37 -18.49 10.27
N TRP A 51 -5.23 -17.95 9.84
CA TRP A 51 -3.98 -18.06 10.60
C TRP A 51 -4.08 -17.39 11.97
N ALA A 52 -4.69 -16.21 12.05
CA ALA A 52 -4.89 -15.49 13.32
C ALA A 52 -5.77 -16.29 14.29
N LEU A 53 -6.91 -16.80 13.81
CA LEU A 53 -7.86 -17.58 14.59
C LEU A 53 -7.23 -18.88 15.10
N ALA A 54 -6.43 -19.55 14.28
CA ALA A 54 -5.70 -20.77 14.67
C ALA A 54 -4.70 -20.52 15.81
N ARG A 55 -4.21 -19.28 15.96
CA ARG A 55 -3.33 -18.85 17.05
C ARG A 55 -4.07 -18.22 18.23
N GLY A 56 -5.39 -18.09 18.16
CA GLY A 56 -6.21 -17.43 19.18
C GLY A 56 -6.01 -15.91 19.24
N PHE A 57 -5.50 -15.30 18.17
CA PHE A 57 -5.38 -13.85 18.08
C PHE A 57 -6.74 -13.21 17.82
N GLY A 58 -6.95 -12.00 18.36
CA GLY A 58 -8.17 -11.24 18.13
C GLY A 58 -8.22 -10.68 16.71
N LEU A 59 -9.41 -10.58 16.14
CA LEU A 59 -9.66 -10.00 14.81
C LEU A 59 -10.61 -8.81 14.90
N ALA A 60 -10.30 -7.75 14.17
CA ALA A 60 -11.19 -6.64 13.99
C ALA A 60 -11.10 -6.06 12.57
N LEU A 61 -12.23 -5.53 12.09
CA LEU A 61 -12.33 -4.73 10.88
C LEU A 61 -12.90 -3.36 11.25
N ASP A 62 -12.42 -2.30 10.59
CA ASP A 62 -13.04 -0.98 10.68
C ASP A 62 -14.03 -0.73 9.53
N ASP A 63 -14.56 0.49 9.45
CA ASP A 63 -15.55 0.88 8.45
C ASP A 63 -14.97 1.08 7.05
N MET A 64 -13.65 1.17 6.94
CA MET A 64 -12.93 1.26 5.67
C MET A 64 -12.46 -0.12 5.18
N GLY A 65 -12.66 -1.17 5.98
CA GLY A 65 -12.21 -2.52 5.66
C GLY A 65 -10.75 -2.78 6.02
N ASN A 66 -10.09 -1.91 6.80
CA ASN A 66 -8.77 -2.24 7.33
C ASN A 66 -8.90 -3.38 8.34
N MET A 67 -7.98 -4.35 8.28
CA MET A 67 -7.97 -5.49 9.20
C MET A 67 -6.90 -5.34 10.28
N PHE A 68 -7.27 -5.67 11.51
CA PHE A 68 -6.38 -5.61 12.67
C PHE A 68 -6.37 -6.96 13.38
N ILE A 69 -5.18 -7.54 13.51
CA ILE A 69 -4.95 -8.81 14.18
C ILE A 69 -4.20 -8.51 15.47
N ARG A 70 -4.80 -8.87 16.61
CA ARG A 70 -4.33 -8.44 17.93
C ARG A 70 -3.86 -9.60 18.77
N ARG A 71 -2.62 -9.49 19.24
CA ARG A 71 -2.08 -10.28 20.35
C ARG A 71 -2.17 -9.47 21.65
N GLY A 72 -2.71 -10.09 22.69
CA GLY A 72 -2.87 -9.45 24.01
C GLY A 72 -1.53 -9.06 24.65
N GLY A 73 -1.57 -8.01 25.47
CA GLY A 73 -0.50 -7.63 26.39
C GLY A 73 -0.94 -7.80 27.84
N SER A 74 -0.04 -7.55 28.80
CA SER A 74 -0.37 -7.59 30.23
C SER A 74 -1.33 -6.49 30.66
N ASP A 75 -1.38 -5.38 29.91
CA ASP A 75 -2.31 -4.28 30.14
C ASP A 75 -3.14 -4.03 28.85
N PRO A 76 -4.38 -4.56 28.78
CA PRO A 76 -5.21 -4.43 27.59
C PRO A 76 -5.76 -3.01 27.38
N SER A 77 -5.63 -2.11 28.37
CA SER A 77 -6.11 -0.73 28.29
C SER A 77 -5.16 0.20 27.53
N LEU A 78 -3.90 -0.22 27.34
CA LEU A 78 -2.91 0.57 26.64
C LEU A 78 -3.10 0.51 25.11
N PRO A 79 -2.79 1.60 24.39
CA PRO A 79 -2.76 1.57 22.95
C PRO A 79 -1.71 0.55 22.46
N PRO A 80 -2.00 -0.19 21.39
CA PRO A 80 -1.11 -1.24 20.89
C PRO A 80 0.14 -0.66 20.22
N VAL A 81 1.23 -1.42 20.27
CA VAL A 81 2.35 -1.23 19.34
C VAL A 81 1.99 -2.00 18.08
N ALA A 82 1.86 -1.30 16.96
CA ALA A 82 1.40 -1.88 15.71
C ALA A 82 2.52 -1.97 14.68
N SER A 83 2.40 -2.96 13.82
CA SER A 83 3.15 -3.10 12.58
C SER A 83 2.19 -3.59 11.50
N GLY A 84 2.53 -3.41 10.24
CA GLY A 84 1.62 -3.76 9.16
C GLY A 84 2.02 -3.10 7.86
N SER A 85 1.23 -3.36 6.83
CA SER A 85 1.34 -2.77 5.50
C SER A 85 0.05 -3.07 4.73
N HIS A 86 0.11 -3.45 3.45
CA HIS A 86 -1.04 -3.79 2.61
C HIS A 86 -0.92 -5.18 1.97
N THR A 87 -2.04 -5.74 1.50
CA THR A 87 -2.06 -7.00 0.73
C THR A 87 -2.46 -6.80 -0.72
N ASP A 88 -3.07 -5.67 -1.07
CA ASP A 88 -3.39 -5.34 -2.44
C ASP A 88 -2.14 -5.02 -3.24
N THR A 89 -2.21 -5.23 -4.56
CA THR A 89 -1.10 -5.03 -5.48
C THR A 89 -1.54 -4.18 -6.66
N GLN A 90 -0.57 -3.57 -7.36
CA GLN A 90 -0.76 -3.19 -8.77
C GLN A 90 -1.20 -4.40 -9.63
N PRO A 91 -1.79 -4.19 -10.83
CA PRO A 91 -2.20 -5.27 -11.74
C PRO A 91 -1.06 -6.21 -12.17
N PHE A 92 0.18 -5.71 -12.14
CA PHE A 92 1.40 -6.44 -12.46
C PHE A 92 2.40 -6.39 -11.30
N GLY A 93 1.89 -6.49 -10.06
CA GLY A 93 2.67 -6.36 -8.84
C GLY A 93 3.63 -7.54 -8.61
N GLY A 94 4.63 -7.30 -7.76
CA GLY A 94 5.47 -8.36 -7.22
C GLY A 94 4.80 -9.08 -6.05
N ALA A 95 5.44 -10.15 -5.56
CA ALA A 95 4.94 -10.91 -4.40
C ALA A 95 5.29 -10.28 -3.03
N PHE A 96 6.14 -9.24 -3.01
CA PHE A 96 6.74 -8.68 -1.78
C PHE A 96 6.19 -7.31 -1.39
N ASP A 97 5.81 -6.49 -2.37
CA ASP A 97 5.28 -5.14 -2.17
C ASP A 97 4.04 -5.20 -1.27
N GLY A 98 4.05 -4.47 -0.15
CA GLY A 98 3.07 -4.56 0.93
C GLY A 98 3.09 -5.88 1.73
N ALA A 99 2.93 -7.01 1.04
CA ALA A 99 2.77 -8.33 1.62
C ALA A 99 3.91 -8.71 2.57
N LEU A 100 5.15 -8.28 2.28
CA LEU A 100 6.29 -8.47 3.18
C LEU A 100 6.03 -7.83 4.56
N GLY A 101 5.55 -6.60 4.59
CA GLY A 101 5.30 -5.86 5.83
C GLY A 101 4.20 -6.51 6.68
N VAL A 102 3.11 -6.94 6.04
CA VAL A 102 2.02 -7.70 6.69
C VAL A 102 2.54 -9.01 7.29
N LEU A 103 3.31 -9.78 6.53
CA LEU A 103 3.83 -11.07 7.00
C LEU A 103 4.88 -10.91 8.10
N CYS A 104 5.71 -9.86 8.05
CA CYS A 104 6.66 -9.53 9.11
C CYS A 104 5.95 -9.17 10.41
N ALA A 105 4.88 -8.36 10.31
CA ALA A 105 4.05 -8.00 11.46
C ALA A 105 3.36 -9.24 12.05
N PHE A 106 2.77 -10.09 11.20
CA PHE A 106 2.10 -11.31 11.65
C PHE A 106 3.05 -12.31 12.30
N GLU A 107 4.20 -12.57 11.67
CA GLU A 107 5.23 -13.48 12.21
C GLU A 107 5.82 -12.95 13.52
N THR A 108 5.87 -11.63 13.71
CA THR A 108 6.23 -11.04 15.01
C THR A 108 5.24 -11.42 16.11
N LEU A 109 3.92 -11.43 15.82
CA LEU A 109 2.92 -11.88 16.79
C LEU A 109 3.16 -13.34 17.20
N GLU A 110 3.43 -14.21 16.22
CA GLU A 110 3.67 -15.62 16.48
C GLU A 110 4.99 -15.89 17.17
N ALA A 111 6.07 -15.21 16.79
CA ALA A 111 7.37 -15.38 17.43
C ALA A 111 7.32 -14.98 18.92
N LEU A 112 6.58 -13.91 19.25
CA LEU A 112 6.32 -13.53 20.64
C LEU A 112 5.50 -14.58 21.39
N GLU A 113 4.51 -15.17 20.72
CA GLU A 113 3.64 -16.20 21.29
C GLU A 113 4.40 -17.51 21.51
N ASP A 114 5.16 -17.98 20.52
CA ASP A 114 5.98 -19.20 20.60
C ASP A 114 7.06 -19.07 21.68
N ALA A 115 7.63 -17.87 21.86
CA ALA A 115 8.61 -17.58 22.90
C ALA A 115 7.98 -17.37 24.30
N ASN A 116 6.65 -17.43 24.44
CA ASN A 116 5.91 -17.15 25.66
C ASN A 116 6.28 -15.80 26.30
N ILE A 117 6.46 -14.76 25.47
CA ILE A 117 6.86 -13.42 25.92
C ILE A 117 5.63 -12.55 26.17
N THR A 118 5.35 -12.21 27.42
CA THR A 118 4.30 -11.22 27.72
C THR A 118 4.82 -9.80 27.51
N THR A 119 4.20 -9.06 26.58
CA THR A 119 4.47 -7.64 26.35
C THR A 119 3.58 -6.79 27.24
N ARG A 120 4.03 -5.58 27.63
CA ARG A 120 3.19 -4.64 28.40
C ARG A 120 2.01 -4.16 27.56
N HIS A 121 2.32 -3.61 26.39
CA HIS A 121 1.33 -3.20 25.41
C HIS A 121 0.85 -4.44 24.62
N PRO A 122 -0.40 -4.43 24.15
CA PRO A 122 -0.82 -5.33 23.08
C PRO A 122 0.01 -5.07 21.82
N VAL A 123 0.15 -6.09 20.97
CA VAL A 123 0.85 -5.98 19.68
C VAL A 123 -0.12 -6.30 18.56
N GLU A 124 -0.10 -5.51 17.49
CA GLU A 124 -1.06 -5.64 16.39
C GLU A 124 -0.38 -5.72 15.03
N CYS A 125 -0.93 -6.58 14.17
CA CYS A 125 -0.69 -6.58 12.73
C CYS A 125 -1.86 -5.87 12.04
N ALA A 126 -1.58 -4.79 11.31
CA ALA A 126 -2.56 -4.05 10.53
C ALA A 126 -2.42 -4.35 9.03
N ILE A 127 -3.55 -4.47 8.35
CA ILE A 127 -3.62 -4.54 6.89
C ILE A 127 -4.45 -3.35 6.42
N TRP A 128 -3.79 -2.42 5.74
CA TRP A 128 -4.39 -1.21 5.19
C TRP A 128 -5.06 -1.53 3.86
N ASN A 129 -6.31 -1.10 3.72
CA ASN A 129 -7.09 -1.33 2.51
C ASN A 129 -6.71 -0.31 1.41
N ASN A 130 -6.59 -0.80 0.17
CA ASN A 130 -6.38 0.01 -1.04
C ASN A 130 -5.21 0.99 -0.91
N GLU A 131 -4.03 0.46 -0.57
CA GLU A 131 -2.79 1.25 -0.50
C GLU A 131 -2.38 1.69 -1.90
N GLU A 132 -2.38 0.77 -2.85
CA GLU A 132 -1.83 0.97 -4.20
C GLU A 132 -2.66 1.94 -5.03
N GLY A 133 -3.97 2.01 -4.72
CA GLY A 133 -4.94 2.80 -5.46
C GLY A 133 -5.13 2.35 -6.90
N ALA A 134 -4.83 1.08 -7.19
CA ALA A 134 -4.89 0.53 -8.54
C ALA A 134 -6.32 0.32 -9.05
N ARG A 135 -7.24 -0.04 -8.15
CA ARG A 135 -8.66 -0.28 -8.47
C ARG A 135 -9.55 0.88 -8.07
N PHE A 136 -9.29 1.49 -6.92
CA PHE A 136 -10.01 2.66 -6.45
C PHE A 136 -9.02 3.81 -6.21
N VAL A 137 -9.32 4.99 -6.75
CA VAL A 137 -8.44 6.16 -6.63
C VAL A 137 -9.06 7.16 -5.64
N PRO A 138 -8.27 7.81 -4.75
CA PRO A 138 -6.82 7.71 -4.58
C PRO A 138 -6.39 6.46 -3.80
N GLY A 139 -5.13 6.04 -3.95
CA GLY A 139 -4.49 5.07 -3.05
C GLY A 139 -4.35 5.58 -1.62
N LEU A 140 -3.79 4.76 -0.74
CA LEU A 140 -3.71 4.99 0.71
C LEU A 140 -5.08 5.24 1.35
N SER A 141 -6.18 4.73 0.76
CA SER A 141 -7.52 5.11 1.22
C SER A 141 -7.79 4.60 2.63
N GLY A 142 -7.38 3.36 2.91
CA GLY A 142 -7.56 2.69 4.20
C GLY A 142 -6.90 3.44 5.35
N SER A 143 -5.59 3.67 5.24
CA SER A 143 -4.81 4.40 6.23
C SER A 143 -5.17 5.89 6.27
N GLY A 144 -5.43 6.52 5.12
CA GLY A 144 -5.85 7.90 5.02
C GLY A 144 -7.19 8.18 5.69
N ALA A 145 -8.18 7.30 5.55
CA ALA A 145 -9.44 7.39 6.29
C ALA A 145 -9.24 7.12 7.79
N TYR A 146 -8.36 6.18 8.13
CA TYR A 146 -8.04 5.86 9.53
C TYR A 146 -7.52 7.06 10.31
N VAL A 147 -6.63 7.86 9.71
CA VAL A 147 -6.05 9.06 10.34
C VAL A 147 -6.84 10.34 10.05
N GLY A 148 -7.95 10.25 9.32
CA GLY A 148 -8.83 11.38 9.00
C GLY A 148 -8.33 12.33 7.92
N VAL A 149 -7.35 11.92 7.10
CA VAL A 149 -6.92 12.65 5.90
C VAL A 149 -7.96 12.53 4.78
N TYR A 150 -8.60 11.37 4.67
CA TYR A 150 -9.71 11.15 3.74
C TYR A 150 -11.04 11.00 4.47
N GLY A 151 -12.10 11.55 3.88
CA GLY A 151 -13.46 11.36 4.36
C GLY A 151 -13.96 9.96 4.06
N LEU A 152 -14.49 9.26 5.08
CA LEU A 152 -14.94 7.86 4.95
C LEU A 152 -15.95 7.68 3.80
N ASP A 153 -17.03 8.45 3.78
CA ASP A 153 -18.06 8.31 2.74
C ASP A 153 -17.53 8.63 1.35
N THR A 154 -16.64 9.62 1.23
CA THR A 154 -16.00 9.94 -0.05
C THR A 154 -15.21 8.76 -0.60
N MET A 155 -14.47 8.04 0.23
CA MET A 155 -13.70 6.88 -0.22
C MET A 155 -14.60 5.67 -0.48
N LEU A 156 -15.60 5.43 0.36
CA LEU A 156 -16.54 4.32 0.18
C LEU A 156 -17.39 4.48 -1.10
N ASP A 157 -17.66 5.71 -1.53
CA ASP A 157 -18.43 6.00 -2.73
C ASP A 157 -17.56 5.98 -4.01
N CYS A 158 -16.24 5.84 -3.91
CA CYS A 158 -15.39 5.59 -5.08
C CYS A 158 -15.81 4.29 -5.78
N THR A 159 -15.80 4.31 -7.11
CA THR A 159 -16.11 3.16 -7.95
C THR A 159 -14.90 2.75 -8.78
N ASP A 160 -14.80 1.46 -9.10
CA ASP A 160 -13.87 0.98 -10.11
C ASP A 160 -14.39 1.25 -11.54
N ASP A 161 -13.61 0.85 -12.54
CA ASP A 161 -13.94 1.02 -13.97
C ASP A 161 -15.21 0.27 -14.40
N GLU A 162 -15.68 -0.70 -13.61
CA GLU A 162 -16.92 -1.44 -13.84
C GLU A 162 -18.12 -0.83 -13.09
N GLY A 163 -17.90 0.23 -12.32
CA GLY A 163 -18.93 0.92 -11.53
C GLY A 163 -19.25 0.23 -10.20
N VAL A 164 -18.45 -0.74 -9.75
CA VAL A 164 -18.62 -1.37 -8.42
C VAL A 164 -18.04 -0.42 -7.37
N SER A 165 -18.83 -0.10 -6.34
CA SER A 165 -18.38 0.80 -5.27
C SER A 165 -17.51 0.09 -4.25
N MET A 166 -16.54 0.81 -3.68
CA MET A 166 -15.72 0.32 -2.58
C MET A 166 -16.60 -0.10 -1.39
N ARG A 167 -17.69 0.63 -1.12
CA ARG A 167 -18.69 0.29 -0.10
C ARG A 167 -19.23 -1.14 -0.24
N ALA A 168 -19.59 -1.55 -1.45
CA ALA A 168 -20.08 -2.90 -1.71
C ALA A 168 -19.00 -3.96 -1.43
N CYS A 169 -17.76 -3.67 -1.84
CA CYS A 169 -16.63 -4.56 -1.63
C CYS A 169 -16.21 -4.68 -0.15
N VAL A 170 -16.23 -3.59 0.62
CA VAL A 170 -16.00 -3.63 2.08
C VAL A 170 -17.09 -4.45 2.77
N ALA A 171 -18.34 -4.34 2.34
CA ALA A 171 -19.43 -5.18 2.86
C ALA A 171 -19.17 -6.67 2.57
N ALA A 172 -18.65 -7.01 1.38
CA ALA A 172 -18.27 -8.37 1.02
C ALA A 172 -17.09 -8.89 1.89
N LEU A 173 -16.08 -8.06 2.13
CA LEU A 173 -14.97 -8.40 3.04
C LEU A 173 -15.48 -8.70 4.46
N LYS A 174 -16.32 -7.82 5.02
CA LYS A 174 -16.94 -8.03 6.35
C LYS A 174 -17.77 -9.31 6.39
N ALA A 175 -18.47 -9.64 5.32
CA ALA A 175 -19.24 -10.89 5.23
C ALA A 175 -18.35 -12.14 5.14
N ALA A 176 -17.14 -12.04 4.59
CA ALA A 176 -16.18 -13.14 4.51
C ALA A 176 -15.43 -13.40 5.84
N ILE A 177 -15.43 -12.43 6.76
CA ILE A 177 -14.77 -12.53 8.07
C ILE A 177 -15.76 -12.15 9.18
N PRO A 178 -16.85 -12.92 9.36
CA PRO A 178 -17.88 -12.61 10.36
C PRO A 178 -17.39 -12.69 11.81
N GLU A 179 -16.22 -13.32 12.04
CA GLU A 179 -15.59 -13.44 13.36
C GLU A 179 -14.91 -12.13 13.79
N ALA A 180 -14.64 -11.22 12.85
CA ALA A 180 -14.00 -9.95 13.16
C ALA A 180 -14.96 -9.01 13.91
N SER A 181 -14.51 -8.52 15.04
CA SER A 181 -15.17 -7.43 15.76
C SER A 181 -15.08 -6.10 14.99
N HIS A 182 -15.90 -5.13 15.37
CA HIS A 182 -15.77 -3.76 14.84
C HIS A 182 -14.69 -2.98 15.59
N ARG A 183 -13.82 -2.27 14.86
CA ARG A 183 -12.90 -1.28 15.38
C ARG A 183 -13.28 0.11 14.87
N ALA A 184 -13.28 1.09 15.76
CA ALA A 184 -13.46 2.49 15.36
C ALA A 184 -12.22 3.03 14.62
N LEU A 185 -12.46 3.79 13.54
CA LEU A 185 -11.43 4.57 12.87
C LEU A 185 -10.73 5.52 13.85
N GLY A 186 -9.43 5.74 13.67
CA GLY A 186 -8.64 6.63 14.51
C GLY A 186 -8.34 6.09 15.93
N THR A 187 -8.65 4.82 16.21
CA THR A 187 -8.23 4.18 17.48
C THR A 187 -6.69 4.29 17.61
N PRO A 188 -6.15 4.88 18.69
CA PRO A 188 -4.75 5.25 18.74
C PRO A 188 -3.81 4.06 18.82
N PHE A 189 -2.64 4.18 18.17
CA PHE A 189 -1.47 3.33 18.37
C PHE A 189 -0.46 4.00 19.31
N ALA A 190 0.27 3.20 20.08
CA ALA A 190 1.42 3.68 20.86
C ALA A 190 2.61 4.00 19.94
N ALA A 191 2.79 3.16 18.92
CA ALA A 191 3.77 3.31 17.85
C ALA A 191 3.31 2.48 16.65
N PHE A 192 3.74 2.86 15.45
CA PHE A 192 3.54 2.10 14.22
C PHE A 192 4.89 1.92 13.52
N ILE A 193 5.23 0.69 13.12
CA ILE A 193 6.47 0.37 12.42
C ILE A 193 6.13 -0.45 11.18
N GLU A 194 6.51 0.03 10.01
CA GLU A 194 6.31 -0.67 8.75
C GLU A 194 7.64 -1.20 8.21
N ALA A 195 7.68 -2.50 7.93
CA ALA A 195 8.78 -3.11 7.18
C ALA A 195 8.36 -3.18 5.71
N HIS A 196 9.25 -2.77 4.82
CA HIS A 196 8.97 -2.75 3.39
C HIS A 196 10.22 -3.09 2.59
N ILE A 197 10.05 -3.60 1.37
CA ILE A 197 11.15 -3.67 0.40
C ILE A 197 11.56 -2.26 0.00
N GLU A 198 12.82 -2.08 -0.40
CA GLU A 198 13.32 -0.76 -0.80
C GLU A 198 12.58 -0.18 -2.02
N GLN A 199 12.10 -1.04 -2.92
CA GLN A 199 11.64 -0.68 -4.28
C GLN A 199 12.70 0.10 -5.10
N GLY A 200 13.96 0.02 -4.66
CA GLY A 200 15.12 0.67 -5.24
C GLY A 200 16.32 -0.27 -5.28
N VAL A 201 17.49 0.29 -5.55
CA VAL A 201 18.74 -0.46 -5.76
C VAL A 201 19.89 0.01 -4.83
N ILE A 202 19.61 0.92 -3.90
CA ILE A 202 20.63 1.53 -3.03
C ILE A 202 21.15 0.50 -2.03
N LEU A 203 20.26 -0.25 -1.36
CA LEU A 203 20.64 -1.27 -0.39
C LEU A 203 21.36 -2.45 -1.06
N GLU A 204 20.85 -2.91 -2.21
CA GLU A 204 21.50 -3.95 -3.01
C GLU A 204 22.89 -3.50 -3.47
N GLY A 205 23.01 -2.30 -4.06
CA GLY A 205 24.27 -1.74 -4.52
C GLY A 205 25.29 -1.51 -3.39
N ALA A 206 24.82 -1.25 -2.18
CA ALA A 206 25.65 -1.11 -0.98
C ALA A 206 25.94 -2.45 -0.27
N GLY A 207 25.33 -3.56 -0.68
CA GLY A 207 25.43 -4.86 -0.01
C GLY A 207 24.86 -4.85 1.42
N LEU A 208 23.87 -3.99 1.68
CA LEU A 208 23.24 -3.84 2.99
C LEU A 208 21.86 -4.50 3.02
N PRO A 209 21.53 -5.33 4.02
CA PRO A 209 20.23 -5.99 4.08
C PRO A 209 19.10 -5.13 4.67
N ILE A 210 19.43 -4.04 5.38
CA ILE A 210 18.46 -3.23 6.14
C ILE A 210 18.79 -1.75 5.99
N GLY A 211 17.77 -0.97 5.64
CA GLY A 211 17.79 0.50 5.65
C GLY A 211 16.91 1.06 6.78
N VAL A 212 17.40 2.08 7.49
CA VAL A 212 16.59 2.83 8.45
C VAL A 212 16.01 4.03 7.72
N VAL A 213 14.70 3.97 7.42
CA VAL A 213 14.00 5.04 6.72
C VAL A 213 13.86 6.26 7.63
N THR A 214 14.44 7.39 7.23
CA THR A 214 14.38 8.66 7.99
C THR A 214 13.30 9.62 7.48
N GLY A 215 12.72 9.34 6.32
CA GLY A 215 11.67 10.13 5.71
C GLY A 215 11.19 9.51 4.40
N MET A 216 10.05 9.98 3.93
CA MET A 216 9.47 9.62 2.63
C MET A 216 9.42 10.87 1.75
N GLN A 217 9.63 10.71 0.44
CA GLN A 217 9.53 11.83 -0.49
C GLN A 217 8.09 12.33 -0.56
N GLY A 218 7.91 13.65 -0.50
CA GLY A 218 6.63 14.27 -0.84
C GLY A 218 6.36 14.13 -2.34
N ASN A 219 5.14 13.78 -2.73
CA ASN A 219 4.75 13.70 -4.13
C ASN A 219 3.79 14.85 -4.50
N ARG A 220 3.85 15.30 -5.76
CA ARG A 220 2.85 16.18 -6.37
C ARG A 220 2.60 15.71 -7.79
N ARG A 221 1.33 15.50 -8.14
CA ARG A 221 0.90 15.14 -9.49
C ARG A 221 0.12 16.31 -10.08
N PHE A 222 0.39 16.62 -11.34
CA PHE A 222 -0.26 17.70 -12.07
C PHE A 222 -0.84 17.17 -13.37
N GLU A 223 -2.05 17.61 -13.69
CA GLU A 223 -2.60 17.53 -15.04
C GLU A 223 -2.42 18.89 -15.70
N VAL A 224 -1.79 18.92 -16.87
CA VAL A 224 -1.46 20.16 -17.59
C VAL A 224 -1.99 20.06 -19.01
N THR A 225 -2.95 20.94 -19.34
CA THR A 225 -3.51 21.04 -20.70
C THR A 225 -2.92 22.24 -21.41
N VAL A 226 -2.25 21.99 -22.55
CA VAL A 226 -1.72 23.05 -23.43
C VAL A 226 -2.63 23.12 -24.66
N THR A 227 -3.29 24.26 -24.85
CA THR A 227 -4.23 24.47 -25.96
C THR A 227 -3.63 25.38 -27.02
N GLY A 228 -3.60 24.89 -28.26
CA GLY A 228 -3.11 25.60 -29.43
C GLY A 228 -4.23 25.99 -30.39
N GLU A 229 -3.89 26.08 -31.68
CA GLU A 229 -4.85 26.35 -32.76
C GLU A 229 -4.62 25.41 -33.93
N ASN A 230 -5.67 24.71 -34.37
CA ASN A 230 -5.61 23.79 -35.50
C ASN A 230 -5.32 24.56 -36.80
N ALA A 231 -4.33 24.10 -37.55
CA ALA A 231 -3.96 24.73 -38.81
C ALA A 231 -3.36 23.72 -39.79
N HIS A 232 -3.48 23.97 -41.09
CA HIS A 232 -2.96 23.06 -42.10
C HIS A 232 -1.43 22.96 -42.04
N SER A 233 -0.91 21.75 -41.82
CA SER A 233 0.51 21.48 -41.55
C SER A 233 1.45 21.89 -42.69
N GLY A 234 0.99 21.90 -43.95
CA GLY A 234 1.80 22.28 -45.10
C GLY A 234 1.76 23.77 -45.48
N THR A 235 0.70 24.50 -45.12
CA THR A 235 0.43 25.84 -45.67
C THR A 235 0.41 26.94 -44.62
N THR A 236 0.26 26.59 -43.34
CA THR A 236 0.33 27.57 -42.26
C THR A 236 1.80 27.88 -41.95
N PRO A 237 2.26 29.13 -42.19
CA PRO A 237 3.63 29.52 -41.89
C PRO A 237 3.87 29.48 -40.38
N ARG A 238 5.11 29.16 -39.96
CA ARG A 238 5.50 29.08 -38.55
C ARG A 238 5.08 30.33 -37.75
N SER A 239 5.19 31.51 -38.33
CA SER A 239 4.83 32.79 -37.69
C SER A 239 3.36 32.93 -37.30
N ARG A 240 2.47 32.05 -37.80
CA ARG A 240 1.04 32.03 -37.47
C ARG A 240 0.60 30.79 -36.70
N ARG A 241 1.53 29.91 -36.33
CA ARG A 241 1.20 28.69 -35.58
C ARG A 241 1.07 28.99 -34.09
N LYS A 242 0.05 28.38 -33.47
CA LYS A 242 -0.03 28.17 -32.02
C LYS A 242 0.04 26.67 -31.79
N ASP A 243 1.25 26.14 -31.91
CA ASP A 243 1.48 24.70 -31.88
C ASP A 243 1.57 24.22 -30.43
N ALA A 244 0.53 23.53 -29.97
CA ALA A 244 0.42 23.05 -28.60
C ALA A 244 1.51 22.03 -28.26
N PHE A 245 1.86 21.17 -29.22
CA PHE A 245 2.86 20.13 -29.00
C PHE A 245 4.25 20.74 -28.83
N VAL A 246 4.62 21.68 -29.70
CA VAL A 246 5.90 22.41 -29.57
C VAL A 246 5.98 23.12 -28.22
N ALA A 247 4.93 23.84 -27.83
CA ALA A 247 4.90 24.53 -26.53
C ALA A 247 5.02 23.54 -25.35
N ALA A 248 4.33 22.41 -25.41
CA ALA A 248 4.39 21.39 -24.37
C ALA A 248 5.79 20.71 -24.30
N THR A 249 6.46 20.50 -25.44
CA THR A 249 7.85 19.99 -25.45
C THR A 249 8.84 21.00 -24.87
N ASP A 250 8.67 22.29 -25.15
CA ASP A 250 9.50 23.35 -24.57
C ASP A 250 9.30 23.41 -23.04
N MET A 251 8.07 23.28 -22.56
CA MET A 251 7.75 23.19 -21.14
C MET A 251 8.41 21.96 -20.49
N ALA A 252 8.36 20.80 -21.13
CA ALA A 252 8.98 19.58 -20.62
C ALA A 252 10.50 19.73 -20.44
N VAL A 253 11.17 20.34 -21.42
CA VAL A 253 12.61 20.63 -21.35
C VAL A 253 12.91 21.62 -20.22
N ALA A 254 12.15 22.71 -20.12
CA ALA A 254 12.37 23.70 -19.07
C ALA A 254 12.16 23.11 -17.67
N LEU A 255 11.14 22.28 -17.46
CA LEU A 255 10.90 21.62 -16.17
C LEU A 255 12.00 20.61 -15.84
N ARG A 256 12.44 19.83 -16.81
CA ARG A 256 13.56 18.90 -16.66
C ARG A 256 14.83 19.63 -16.22
N ASP A 257 15.16 20.75 -16.84
CA ASP A 257 16.36 21.52 -16.51
C ASP A 257 16.28 22.17 -15.11
N VAL A 258 15.07 22.37 -14.57
CA VAL A 258 14.84 22.85 -13.20
C VAL A 258 14.97 21.72 -12.17
N PHE A 259 14.48 20.52 -12.48
CA PHE A 259 14.34 19.44 -11.50
C PHE A 259 15.42 18.36 -11.55
N TRP A 260 16.16 18.21 -12.65
CA TRP A 260 17.31 17.30 -12.69
C TRP A 260 18.55 17.99 -12.14
N ASP A 261 18.73 17.84 -10.83
CA ASP A 261 19.94 18.23 -10.11
C ASP A 261 20.95 17.07 -10.00
N ASP A 262 22.23 17.38 -9.82
CA ASP A 262 23.31 16.39 -9.75
C ASP A 262 23.20 15.46 -8.54
N GLU A 263 22.60 15.93 -7.45
CA GLU A 263 22.37 15.12 -6.24
C GLU A 263 21.15 14.21 -6.39
N ASP A 264 20.38 14.38 -7.48
CA ASP A 264 19.13 13.73 -7.76
C ASP A 264 18.29 13.73 -6.48
N VAL A 265 17.90 14.91 -6.00
CA VAL A 265 17.04 15.06 -4.81
C VAL A 265 15.58 15.10 -5.23
N ALA A 266 15.27 15.84 -6.31
CA ALA A 266 13.93 15.89 -6.88
C ALA A 266 13.78 14.85 -8.01
N ARG A 267 12.78 13.97 -7.90
CA ARG A 267 12.40 13.09 -9.01
C ARG A 267 11.34 13.78 -9.86
N PHE A 268 11.70 14.11 -11.10
CA PHE A 268 10.76 14.65 -12.09
C PHE A 268 10.50 13.65 -13.21
N THR A 269 9.21 13.39 -13.46
CA THR A 269 8.75 12.42 -14.47
C THR A 269 7.51 12.95 -15.17
N ILE A 270 7.51 12.95 -16.50
CA ILE A 270 6.28 13.07 -17.31
C ILE A 270 5.86 11.65 -17.70
N GLY A 271 4.94 11.08 -16.93
CA GLY A 271 4.51 9.67 -17.12
C GLY A 271 3.50 9.46 -18.24
N ARG A 272 2.78 10.51 -18.68
CA ARG A 272 1.77 10.45 -19.75
C ARG A 272 1.82 11.72 -20.57
N PHE A 273 1.75 11.58 -21.90
CA PHE A 273 1.71 12.69 -22.85
C PHE A 273 0.71 12.37 -23.95
N GLU A 274 -0.37 13.16 -24.04
CA GLU A 274 -1.43 12.98 -25.04
C GLU A 274 -1.52 14.19 -25.95
N VAL A 275 -1.69 13.96 -27.25
CA VAL A 275 -1.75 15.01 -28.27
C VAL A 275 -3.01 14.83 -29.08
N SER A 276 -3.86 15.86 -29.13
CA SER A 276 -5.06 15.88 -29.96
C SER A 276 -5.49 17.31 -30.33
N PRO A 277 -6.18 17.50 -31.47
CA PRO A 277 -6.31 16.55 -32.58
C PRO A 277 -4.98 16.43 -33.36
N GLY A 278 -4.73 15.26 -33.96
CA GLY A 278 -3.58 15.03 -34.85
C GLY A 278 -3.78 15.62 -36.24
#